data_AF-A0A661PXP7-F1
#
_entry.id   AF-A0A661PXP7-F1
#
_cell.length_a   1.000
_cell.length_b   1.000
_cell.length_c   1.000
_cell.angle_alpha   90.00
_cell.angle_beta   90.00
_cell.angle_gamma   90.00
#
_symmetry.space_group_name_H-M   'P 1'
#
loop_
_entity.id
_entity.type
_entity.pdbx_description
1 polymer ?
#
loop_
_entity_poly.entity_id
_entity_poly.type
_entity_poly.pdbx_seq_one_letter_code
_entity_poly.pdbx_strand_id
1 'polypeptide(L)' 'MLDRRVPPHLKLIPIGAVLYLLLPYDLIPDFLVPVIGQIDDLLVLFLAFRLFLGLVPADILFEHQQKVGW' A
#
# COMPACT_ATOMS: atom_id res chain seq x y z
N MET A 1 7.70 -4.44 -8.16
CA MET A 1 8.51 -3.21 -7.94
C MET A 1 9.64 -3.00 -8.95
N LEU A 2 10.32 -4.06 -9.42
CA LEU A 2 11.42 -3.92 -10.40
C LEU A 2 10.97 -3.63 -11.85
N ASP A 3 9.69 -3.80 -12.18
CA ASP A 3 9.24 -3.59 -13.55
C ASP A 3 9.38 -2.11 -13.96
N ARG A 4 10.02 -1.86 -15.11
CA ARG A 4 10.26 -0.53 -15.68
C ARG A 4 9.00 0.09 -16.28
N ARG A 5 7.99 -0.73 -16.59
CA ARG A 5 6.72 -0.29 -17.18
C ARG A 5 5.79 0.37 -16.17
N VAL A 6 5.97 0.09 -14.88
CA VAL A 6 5.28 0.82 -13.81
C VAL A 6 5.96 2.18 -13.63
N PRO A 7 5.26 3.30 -13.87
CA PRO A 7 5.88 4.61 -13.75
C PRO A 7 6.33 4.88 -12.31
N PRO A 8 7.44 5.62 -12.13
CA PRO A 8 8.12 5.75 -10.84
C PRO A 8 7.26 6.42 -9.76
N HIS A 9 6.33 7.30 -10.14
CA HIS A 9 5.39 7.93 -9.20
C HIS A 9 4.43 6.92 -8.55
N LEU A 10 4.05 5.84 -9.24
CA LEU A 10 3.20 4.79 -8.66
C LEU A 10 3.95 3.90 -7.68
N LYS A 11 5.27 3.80 -7.83
CA LYS A 11 6.13 3.09 -6.86
C LYS A 11 6.23 3.84 -5.54
N LEU A 12 5.96 5.14 -5.52
CA LEU A 12 5.93 5.94 -4.29
C LEU A 12 4.75 5.56 -3.38
N ILE A 13 3.67 5.00 -3.91
CA ILE A 13 2.49 4.62 -3.12
C ILE A 13 2.84 3.52 -2.09
N PRO A 14 3.38 2.34 -2.48
CA PRO A 14 3.78 1.33 -1.51
C PRO A 14 5.00 1.77 -0.68
N ILE A 15 5.91 2.57 -1.23
CA ILE A 15 7.03 3.13 -0.45
C ILE A 15 6.52 4.05 0.66
N GLY A 16 5.55 4.92 0.35
CA GLY A 16 4.90 5.81 1.30
C GLY A 16 4.12 5.06 2.37
N ALA A 17 3.43 3.98 2.00
CA ALA A 17 2.75 3.11 2.97
C ALA A 17 3.73 2.40 3.93
N VAL A 18 4.88 1.93 3.44
CA VAL A 18 5.92 1.34 4.30
C VAL A 18 6.56 2.41 5.19
N LEU A 19 6.85 3.60 4.65
CA LEU A 19 7.36 4.74 5.44
C LEU A 19 6.37 5.16 6.53
N TYR A 20 5.08 5.11 6.24
CA TYR A 20 4.02 5.37 7.21
C TYR A 20 4.06 4.36 8.36
N LEU A 21 4.12 3.05 8.07
CA LEU A 21 4.24 2.01 9.10
C LEU A 21 5.52 2.09 9.94
N LEU A 22 6.60 2.68 9.39
CA LEU A 22 7.88 2.83 10.08
C LEU A 22 7.97 4.12 10.92
N LEU A 23 7.03 5.05 10.74
CA LEU A 23 6.96 6.24 11.56
C LEU A 23 6.46 5.85 12.96
N PRO A 24 7.13 6.30 14.04
CA PRO A 24 6.70 6.05 15.41
C PRO A 24 5.46 6.88 15.81
N TYR A 25 4.68 7.34 14.83
CA TYR A 25 3.62 8.30 14.98
C TYR A 25 2.36 7.73 14.34
N ASP A 26 1.38 7.35 15.16
CA ASP A 26 0.07 6.94 14.67
C ASP A 26 -0.71 8.18 14.19
N LEU A 27 -1.36 8.13 13.02
CA LEU A 27 -2.32 9.17 12.60
C LEU A 27 -3.42 9.36 13.65
N ILE A 28 -3.79 8.28 14.33
CA ILE A 28 -4.73 8.27 15.44
C ILE A 28 -3.98 7.82 16.68
N PRO A 29 -3.72 8.72 17.64
CA PRO A 29 -2.95 8.37 18.81
C PRO A 29 -3.59 7.20 19.58
N ASP A 30 -2.85 6.11 19.76
CA ASP A 30 -3.27 4.91 20.47
C ASP A 30 -3.82 5.18 21.89
N PHE A 31 -3.43 6.32 22.49
CA PHE A 31 -3.92 6.73 23.81
C PHE A 31 -5.40 7.15 23.82
N LEU A 32 -5.99 7.53 22.68
CA LEU A 32 -7.38 7.99 22.60
C LEU A 32 -8.35 6.83 22.36
N VAL A 33 -7.98 5.89 21.49
CA VAL A 33 -8.82 4.71 21.21
C VAL A 33 -7.95 3.52 20.79
N PRO A 34 -7.59 2.61 21.73
CA PRO A 34 -6.61 1.54 21.48
C PRO A 34 -7.02 0.49 20.43
N VAL A 35 -8.31 0.45 20.06
CA VAL A 35 -8.81 -0.45 18.99
C VAL A 35 -8.84 0.25 17.63
N ILE A 36 -8.99 1.58 17.59
CA ILE A 36 -9.11 2.34 16.33
C ILE A 36 -7.72 2.64 15.75
N GLY A 37 -6.69 2.85 16.58
CA GLY A 37 -5.31 3.05 16.10
C GLY A 37 -4.83 1.90 15.20
N GLN A 38 -5.08 0.65 15.61
CA GLN A 38 -4.76 -0.53 14.78
C GLN A 38 -5.60 -0.64 13.49
N ILE A 39 -6.81 -0.10 13.47
CA ILE A 39 -7.66 -0.08 12.28
C ILE A 39 -7.14 0.94 11.26
N ASP A 40 -6.54 2.04 11.72
CA ASP A 40 -5.97 3.06 10.84
C ASP A 40 -4.83 2.50 9.99
N ASP A 41 -3.90 1.74 10.58
CA ASP A 41 -2.82 1.10 9.84
C ASP A 41 -3.33 0.15 8.75
N LEU A 42 -4.35 -0.66 9.07
CA LEU A 42 -5.00 -1.55 8.11
C LEU A 42 -5.70 -0.78 7.00
N LEU A 43 -6.34 0.35 7.32
CA LEU A 43 -6.97 1.21 6.34
C LEU A 43 -5.95 1.86 5.41
N VAL A 44 -4.84 2.36 5.96
CA VAL A 44 -3.75 2.94 5.16
C VAL A 44 -3.15 1.88 4.23
N LEU A 45 -2.88 0.68 4.75
CA LEU A 45 -2.37 -0.42 3.94
C LEU A 45 -3.35 -0.80 2.82
N PHE A 46 -4.62 -0.95 3.16
CA PHE A 46 -5.67 -1.34 2.22
C PHE A 46 -5.88 -0.27 1.14
N LEU A 47 -5.89 1.01 1.51
CA LEU A 47 -6.03 2.13 0.60
C LEU A 47 -4.82 2.23 -0.34
N ALA A 48 -3.61 2.14 0.20
CA ALA A 48 -2.38 2.13 -0.58
C ALA A 48 -2.36 0.96 -1.58
N PHE A 49 -2.78 -0.23 -1.14
CA PHE A 49 -2.91 -1.39 -2.00
C PHE A 49 -3.94 -1.18 -3.11
N ARG A 50 -5.14 -0.68 -2.78
CA ARG A 50 -6.19 -0.41 -3.77
C ARG A 50 -5.79 0.64 -4.79
N LEU A 51 -5.17 1.73 -4.34
CA LEU A 51 -4.66 2.79 -5.22
C LEU A 51 -3.56 2.26 -6.13
N PHE A 52 -2.64 1.47 -5.58
CA PHE A 52 -1.59 0.85 -6.37
C PHE A 52 -2.18 -0.08 -7.44
N LEU A 53 -3.11 -0.97 -7.08
CA LEU A 53 -3.76 -1.88 -8.03
C LEU A 53 -4.58 -1.14 -9.09
N GLY A 54 -5.27 -0.05 -8.74
CA GLY A 54 -6.09 0.73 -9.66
C GLY A 54 -5.29 1.59 -10.63
N LEU A 55 -4.05 1.94 -10.27
CA LEU A 55 -3.17 2.77 -11.11
C LEU A 55 -2.17 1.95 -11.93
N VAL A 56 -1.86 0.71 -11.51
CA VAL A 56 -1.04 -0.20 -12.29
C VAL A 56 -1.84 -0.70 -13.50
N PRO A 57 -1.25 -0.64 -14.71
CA PRO A 57 -1.88 -1.16 -15.92
C PRO A 57 -2.29 -2.65 -15.77
N ALA A 58 -3.50 -2.96 -16.22
CA ALA A 58 -4.12 -4.29 -16.01
C ALA A 58 -3.32 -5.43 -16.66
N ASP A 59 -2.58 -5.15 -17.74
CA ASP A 59 -1.67 -6.08 -18.41
C ASP A 59 -0.52 -6.54 -17.50
N ILE A 60 0.09 -5.62 -16.74
CA ILE A 60 1.13 -5.95 -15.75
C ILE A 60 0.52 -6.72 -14.57
N LEU A 61 -0.69 -6.33 -14.16
CA LEU A 61 -1.37 -6.98 -13.06
C LEU A 61 -1.69 -8.44 -13.39
N PHE A 62 -2.16 -8.71 -14.61
CA PHE A 62 -2.47 -10.06 -15.08
C PHE A 62 -1.21 -10.94 -15.20
N GLU A 63 -0.11 -10.37 -15.70
CA GLU A 63 1.18 -11.06 -15.82
C GLU A 63 1.78 -11.42 -14.45
N HIS A 64 1.59 -10.55 -13.44
CA HIS A 64 1.98 -10.84 -12.07
C HIS A 64 1.01 -11.78 -11.34
N GLN A 65 -0.30 -11.69 -11.57
CA GLN A 65 -1.27 -12.65 -11.01
C GLN A 65 -0.98 -14.08 -11.48
N GLN A 66 -0.70 -14.28 -12.77
CA GLN A 66 -0.30 -15.59 -13.30
C GLN A 66 1.01 -16.11 -12.71
N LYS A 67 1.97 -15.23 -12.42
CA LYS A 67 3.24 -15.62 -11.79
C LYS A 67 3.12 -15.98 -10.32
N VAL A 68 2.20 -15.35 -9.60
CA VAL A 68 1.99 -15.60 -8.16
C VAL A 68 1.07 -16.82 -7.95
N GLY A 69 0.32 -17.24 -8.96
CA GLY A 69 -0.45 -18.50 -8.91
C GLY A 69 -1.60 -18.46 -7.90
N TRP A 70 -2.40 -17.39 -7.97
CA TRP A 70 -3.74 -17.34 -7.38
C TRP A 70 -4.80 -17.61 -8.45
#